data_AF-A0A8H7P4H4-F1
#
_entry.id   AF-A0A8H7P4H4-F1
#
_cell.length_a   1.000
_cell.length_b   1.000
_cell.length_c   1.000
_cell.angle_alpha   90.00
_cell.angle_beta   90.00
_cell.angle_gamma   90.00
#
_symmetry.space_group_name_H-M   'P 1'
#
loop_
_entity.id
_entity.type
_entity.pdbx_description
1 polymer ?
#
loop_
_entity_poly.entity_id
_entity_poly.type
_entity_poly.pdbx_seq_one_letter_code
_entity_poly.pdbx_strand_id
1 'polypeptide(L)'
;MDRAVCRSLIREVNRASILSREARPKTTATNFRVIFEQGHRSGSNRFDYDLQNALTFMRSQRMHKTLLDRYNPLHDLTTEERIKATARRVGLDMPIHPPEGEDGS
;
A
#
# COMPACT_ATOMS: atom_id res chain seq x y z
N MET A 1 -5.15 16.81 23.30
CA MET A 1 -5.69 15.46 23.04
C MET A 1 -4.75 14.67 22.11
N ASP A 2 -3.42 14.74 22.30
CA ASP A 2 -2.50 14.69 21.14
C ASP A 2 -1.61 13.45 21.02
N ARG A 3 -1.28 12.81 22.14
CA ARG A 3 -0.42 11.63 22.11
C ARG A 3 -1.09 10.41 21.48
N ALA A 4 -2.42 10.29 21.58
CA ALA A 4 -3.16 9.20 20.96
C ALA A 4 -3.14 9.28 19.43
N VAL A 5 -3.30 10.49 18.88
CA VAL A 5 -3.30 10.73 17.43
C VAL A 5 -1.90 10.46 16.86
N CYS A 6 -0.84 11.01 17.48
CA CYS A 6 0.54 10.74 17.09
C CYS A 6 0.86 9.23 17.08
N ARG A 7 0.46 8.49 18.12
CA ARG A 7 0.64 7.02 18.15
C ARG A 7 -0.11 6.33 17.02
N SER A 8 -1.35 6.76 16.73
CA SER A 8 -2.14 6.17 15.66
C SER A 8 -1.52 6.44 14.29
N LEU A 9 -0.98 7.62 14.06
CA LEU A 9 -0.28 8.01 12.84
C LEU A 9 1.01 7.19 12.65
N ILE A 10 1.83 7.08 13.69
CA ILE A 10 3.05 6.26 13.65
C ILE A 10 2.70 4.79 13.38
N ARG A 11 1.63 4.26 13.98
CA ARG A 11 1.15 2.90 13.70
C ARG A 11 0.70 2.74 12.26
N GLU A 12 0.07 3.76 11.69
CA GLU A 12 -0.39 3.77 10.31
C GLU A 12 0.79 3.75 9.32
N VAL A 13 1.76 4.65 9.50
CA VAL A 13 3.00 4.69 8.70
C VAL A 13 3.73 3.35 8.78
N ASN A 14 3.81 2.80 9.99
CA ASN A 14 4.41 1.49 10.22
C ASN A 14 3.63 0.35 9.55
N ARG A 15 2.32 0.45 9.43
CA ARG A 15 1.50 -0.55 8.76
C ARG A 15 1.61 -0.45 7.24
N ALA A 16 1.84 0.76 6.71
CA ALA A 16 2.01 1.01 5.28
C ALA A 16 3.44 0.74 4.75
N SER A 17 4.41 0.55 5.64
CA SER A 17 5.81 0.32 5.26
C SER A 17 5.99 -1.03 4.56
N ILE A 18 6.69 -1.00 3.42
CA ILE A 18 7.08 -2.19 2.62
C ILE A 18 8.18 -3.02 3.28
N LEU A 19 8.88 -2.46 4.27
CA LEU A 19 9.98 -3.15 4.97
C LEU A 19 9.41 -4.02 6.09
N SER A 20 10.04 -5.18 6.30
CA SER A 20 9.77 -6.01 7.46
C SER A 20 10.01 -5.23 8.76
N ARG A 21 9.44 -5.71 9.85
CA ARG A 21 9.52 -5.05 11.14
C ARG A 21 10.98 -4.90 11.62
N GLU A 22 11.82 -5.87 11.29
CA GLU A 22 13.23 -5.96 11.65
C GLU A 22 14.09 -5.02 10.80
N ALA A 23 13.81 -4.92 9.50
CA ALA A 23 14.53 -4.06 8.56
C ALA A 23 14.11 -2.59 8.65
N ARG A 24 13.07 -2.27 9.45
CA ARG A 24 12.52 -0.92 9.50
C ARG A 24 13.43 0.03 10.29
N PRO A 25 13.81 1.18 9.72
CA PRO A 25 14.57 2.19 10.44
C PRO A 25 13.73 2.78 11.58
N LYS A 26 14.27 2.71 12.80
CA LYS A 26 13.66 3.31 14.01
C LYS A 26 13.64 4.85 13.93
N THR A 27 14.51 5.43 13.11
CA THR A 27 14.63 6.87 12.89
C THR A 27 13.34 7.49 12.37
N THR A 28 12.56 6.77 11.54
CA THR A 28 11.29 7.28 11.02
C THR A 28 10.33 7.64 12.14
N ALA A 29 10.13 6.73 13.11
CA ALA A 29 9.24 7.00 14.24
C ALA A 29 9.76 8.13 15.15
N THR A 30 11.07 8.23 15.32
CA THR A 30 11.71 9.32 16.07
C THR A 30 11.49 10.67 15.38
N ASN A 31 11.72 10.74 14.07
CA ASN A 31 11.54 11.96 13.28
C ASN A 31 10.08 12.47 13.35
N PHE A 32 9.11 11.56 13.19
CA PHE A 32 7.69 11.92 13.35
C PHE A 32 7.36 12.44 14.75
N ARG A 33 7.96 11.88 15.80
CA ARG A 33 7.78 12.39 17.17
C ARG A 33 8.35 13.79 17.34
N VAL A 34 9.54 14.06 16.78
CA VAL A 34 10.15 15.40 16.84
C VAL A 34 9.26 16.44 16.15
N ILE A 35 8.78 16.14 14.94
CA ILE A 35 7.85 17.01 14.20
C ILE A 35 6.58 17.24 15.01
N PHE A 36 6.05 16.20 15.66
CA PHE A 36 4.84 16.29 16.47
C PHE A 36 5.03 17.17 17.70
N GLU A 37 6.12 16.98 18.44
CA GLU A 37 6.45 17.81 19.61
C GLU A 37 6.70 19.26 19.21
N GLN A 38 7.33 19.51 18.07
CA GLN A 38 7.55 20.87 17.56
C GLN A 38 6.25 21.55 17.14
N GLY A 39 5.38 20.85 16.39
CA GLY A 39 4.08 21.38 15.98
C GLY A 39 3.15 21.64 17.17
N HIS A 40 3.20 20.77 18.18
CA HIS A 40 2.39 20.93 19.38
C HIS A 40 2.86 22.09 20.27
N ARG A 41 4.18 22.33 20.38
CA ARG A 41 4.74 23.52 21.05
C ARG A 41 4.29 24.83 20.42
N SER A 42 4.00 24.82 19.12
CA SER A 42 3.48 26.00 18.43
C SER A 42 2.03 26.34 18.82
N GLY A 43 1.31 25.45 19.53
CA GLY A 43 -0.04 25.69 20.03
C GLY A 43 -1.10 25.93 18.94
N SER A 44 -0.82 25.50 17.71
CA SER A 44 -1.65 25.80 16.55
C SER A 44 -2.77 24.76 16.40
N ASN A 45 -4.03 25.16 16.58
CA ASN A 45 -5.18 24.30 16.29
C ASN A 45 -5.14 23.75 14.85
N ARG A 46 -4.59 24.51 13.89
CA ARG A 46 -4.45 24.07 12.51
C ARG A 46 -3.56 22.82 12.40
N PHE A 47 -2.49 22.74 13.19
CA PHE A 47 -1.61 21.58 13.20
C PHE A 47 -2.36 20.31 13.62
N ASP A 48 -3.21 20.41 14.64
CA ASP A 48 -4.00 19.26 15.11
C ASP A 48 -5.02 18.80 14.06
N TYR A 49 -5.69 19.73 13.37
CA TYR A 49 -6.57 19.43 12.24
C TYR A 49 -5.81 18.77 11.08
N ASP A 50 -4.66 19.32 10.69
CA ASP A 50 -3.82 18.77 9.63
C ASP A 50 -3.38 17.34 9.97
N LEU A 51 -3.12 17.04 11.24
CA LEU A 51 -2.76 15.70 11.68
C LEU A 51 -3.92 14.71 11.59
N GLN A 52 -5.13 15.13 11.95
CA GLN A 52 -6.34 14.33 11.79
C GLN A 52 -6.64 14.06 10.31
N ASN A 53 -6.43 15.06 9.45
CA ASN A 53 -6.55 14.92 8.00
C ASN A 53 -5.52 13.92 7.45
N ALA A 54 -4.26 14.04 7.85
CA ALA A 54 -3.20 13.11 7.43
C ALA A 54 -3.49 11.66 7.86
N LEU A 55 -3.98 11.47 9.08
CA LEU A 55 -4.38 10.15 9.58
C LEU A 55 -5.55 9.57 8.76
N THR A 56 -6.56 10.39 8.47
CA THR A 56 -7.72 9.99 7.67
C THR A 56 -7.30 9.64 6.25
N PHE A 57 -6.46 10.46 5.63
CA PHE A 57 -5.91 10.23 4.31
C PHE A 57 -5.15 8.90 4.25
N MET A 58 -4.22 8.63 5.17
CA MET A 58 -3.47 7.37 5.16
C MET A 58 -4.37 6.13 5.30
N ARG A 59 -5.39 6.20 6.17
CA ARG A 59 -6.38 5.13 6.29
C ARG A 59 -7.16 4.91 5.00
N SER A 60 -7.57 6.00 4.35
CA SER A 60 -8.30 5.97 3.08
C SER A 60 -7.44 5.38 1.96
N GLN A 61 -6.16 5.72 1.88
CA GLN A 61 -5.21 5.17 0.89
C GLN A 61 -5.06 3.66 1.04
N ARG A 62 -4.97 3.16 2.28
CA ARG A 62 -4.91 1.72 2.54
C ARG A 62 -6.16 1.01 2.06
N MET A 63 -7.33 1.55 2.40
CA MET A 63 -8.62 1.00 1.97
C MET A 63 -8.78 1.05 0.45
N HIS A 64 -8.38 2.16 -0.16
CA HIS A 64 -8.40 2.33 -1.61
C HIS A 64 -7.55 1.27 -2.31
N LYS A 65 -6.32 1.03 -1.83
CA LYS A 65 -5.48 -0.06 -2.33
C LYS A 65 -6.17 -1.42 -2.20
N THR A 66 -6.74 -1.73 -1.04
CA THR A 66 -7.46 -3.00 -0.83
C THR A 66 -8.65 -3.16 -1.79
N LEU A 67 -9.37 -2.07 -2.08
CA LEU A 67 -10.49 -2.08 -3.01
C LEU A 67 -10.02 -2.24 -4.47
N LEU A 68 -8.94 -1.56 -4.84
CA LEU A 68 -8.31 -1.72 -6.16
C LEU A 68 -7.87 -3.17 -6.38
N ASP A 69 -7.14 -3.76 -5.44
CA ASP A 69 -6.65 -5.13 -5.55
C ASP A 69 -7.81 -6.15 -5.72
N ARG A 70 -8.96 -5.89 -5.06
CA ARG A 70 -10.12 -6.79 -5.10
C ARG A 70 -10.93 -6.67 -6.38
N TYR A 71 -11.20 -5.45 -6.83
CA TYR A 71 -12.14 -5.19 -7.91
C TYR A 71 -11.46 -4.90 -9.25
N ASN A 72 -10.20 -4.49 -9.24
CA ASN A 72 -9.40 -4.26 -10.43
C ASN A 72 -7.95 -4.77 -10.26
N PRO A 73 -7.75 -6.09 -10.20
CA PRO A 73 -6.42 -6.68 -10.03
C PRO A 73 -5.49 -6.44 -11.24
N LEU A 74 -6.01 -5.96 -12.36
CA LEU A 74 -5.23 -5.61 -13.56
C LEU A 74 -4.93 -4.11 -13.63
N HIS A 75 -5.17 -3.35 -12.55
CA HIS A 75 -4.95 -1.91 -12.50
C HIS A 75 -3.47 -1.54 -12.66
N ASP A 76 -2.57 -2.36 -12.12
CA ASP A 76 -1.11 -2.13 -12.20
C ASP A 76 -0.47 -2.64 -13.50
N LEU A 77 -1.25 -3.29 -14.38
CA LEU A 77 -0.74 -3.78 -15.66
C LEU A 77 -0.68 -2.66 -16.70
N THR A 78 0.40 -2.67 -17.47
CA THR A 78 0.50 -1.90 -18.71
C THR A 78 -0.57 -2.36 -19.71
N THR A 79 -0.87 -1.52 -20.69
CA THR A 79 -1.92 -1.82 -21.68
C THR A 79 -1.65 -3.12 -22.44
N GLU A 80 -0.39 -3.43 -22.75
CA GLU A 80 0.03 -4.66 -23.43
C GLU A 80 -0.18 -5.91 -22.56
N GLU A 81 0.20 -5.84 -21.28
CA GLU A 81 -0.02 -6.94 -20.34
C GLU A 81 -1.51 -7.20 -20.08
N ARG A 82 -2.33 -6.14 -20.07
CA ARG A 82 -3.79 -6.23 -19.96
C ARG A 82 -4.42 -6.89 -21.20
N ILE A 83 -3.95 -6.58 -22.40
CA ILE A 83 -4.38 -7.25 -23.64
C ILE A 83 -4.04 -8.74 -23.58
N LYS A 84 -2.81 -9.09 -23.20
CA LYS A 84 -2.38 -10.49 -23.06
C LYS A 84 -3.14 -11.26 -21.97
N ALA A 85 -3.45 -10.62 -20.84
CA ALA A 85 -4.27 -11.22 -19.79
C ALA A 85 -5.72 -11.45 -20.24
N THR A 86 -6.27 -10.54 -21.05
CA THR A 86 -7.61 -10.68 -21.63
C THR A 86 -7.64 -11.75 -22.70
N ALA A 87 -6.64 -11.79 -23.60
CA ALA A 87 -6.49 -12.81 -24.65
C ALA A 87 -6.44 -14.23 -24.07
N ARG A 88 -5.70 -14.43 -22.98
CA ARG A 88 -5.69 -15.70 -22.22
C ARG A 88 -7.07 -16.05 -21.63
N ARG A 89 -7.82 -15.06 -21.13
CA ARG A 89 -9.16 -15.25 -20.56
C ARG A 89 -10.23 -15.65 -21.59
N VAL A 90 -10.12 -15.15 -22.83
CA VAL A 90 -11.08 -15.43 -23.90
C VAL A 90 -10.67 -16.60 -24.80
N GLY A 91 -9.59 -17.30 -24.48
CA GLY A 91 -9.09 -18.43 -25.27
C GLY A 91 -8.42 -18.05 -26.59
N LEU A 92 -8.08 -16.77 -26.78
CA LEU A 92 -7.36 -16.29 -27.95
C LEU A 92 -5.85 -16.60 -27.90
N ASP A 93 -5.30 -16.79 -26.69
CA ASP A 93 -3.89 -17.14 -26.44
C ASP A 93 -3.84 -18.31 -25.45
N MET A 94 -4.17 -19.53 -25.93
CA MET A 94 -4.24 -20.74 -25.09
C MET A 94 -2.82 -21.29 -24.83
N PRO A 95 -2.49 -21.69 -23.58
CA PRO A 95 -1.21 -22.32 -23.30
C PRO A 95 -1.07 -23.64 -24.07
N ILE A 96 0.05 -23.78 -24.77
CA ILE A 96 0.39 -24.96 -25.56
C ILE A 96 0.67 -26.11 -24.58
N HIS A 97 -0.02 -27.24 -24.72
CA HIS A 97 0.31 -28.43 -23.94
C HIS A 97 1.73 -28.92 -24.32
N PRO A 98 2.56 -29.35 -23.34
CA PRO A 98 3.81 -30.03 -23.67
C PRO A 98 3.48 -31.26 -24.52
N PRO A 99 4.29 -31.58 -25.56
CA PRO A 99 4.04 -32.74 -26.39
C PRO A 99 4.01 -33.98 -25.49
N GLU A 100 2.91 -34.72 -25.54
CA GLU A 100 2.80 -36.00 -24.87
C GLU A 100 3.92 -36.89 -25.40
N GLY A 101 4.67 -37.49 -24.46
CA GLY A 101 5.88 -38.24 -24.77
C GLY A 101 5.62 -39.31 -25.81
N GLU A 102 6.62 -39.49 -26.67
CA GLU A 102 6.77 -40.68 -27.50
C GLU A 102 6.77 -41.90 -26.57
N ASP A 103 5.60 -42.51 -26.40
CA ASP A 103 5.50 -43.87 -25.87
C ASP A 103 6.21 -44.79 -26.86
N GLY A 104 7.30 -45.38 -26.36
CA GLY A 104 8.21 -46.20 -27.16
C GLY A 104 7.51 -47.33 -27.91
N SER A 105 7.96 -47.55 -29.13
CA SER A 105 7.81 -48.80 -29.89
C SER A 105 9.06 -49.01 -30.74
#